data_AF-A0A3M1FEX9-F1
#
_entry.id   AF-A0A3M1FEX9-F1
#
_cell.length_a   1.000
_cell.length_b   1.000
_cell.length_c   1.000
_cell.angle_alpha   90.00
_cell.angle_beta   90.00
_cell.angle_gamma   90.00
#
_symmetry.space_group_name_H-M   'P 1'
#
loop_
_entity.id
_entity.type
_entity.pdbx_description
1 polymer ?
#
loop_
_entity_poly.entity_id
_entity_poly.type
_entity_poly.pdbx_seq_one_letter_code
_entity_poly.pdbx_strand_id
1 'polypeptide(L)' 'MKELPETALKEIVDFIYFVRLRSLGGSHDDLYQLLLQLDLEQAAVSSQAHLEDEFADYERRFPQE' A
#
# COMPACT_ATOMS: atom_id res chain seq x y z
N MET A 1 -10.45 -23.39 10.93
CA MET A 1 -11.35 -22.34 10.38
C MET A 1 -11.66 -22.74 8.94
N LYS A 2 -12.93 -22.73 8.51
CA LYS A 2 -13.24 -22.94 7.09
C LYS A 2 -12.87 -21.65 6.36
N GLU A 3 -11.83 -21.70 5.54
CA GLU A 3 -11.47 -20.61 4.65
C GLU A 3 -12.65 -20.35 3.70
N LEU A 4 -12.93 -19.09 3.42
CA LEU A 4 -13.97 -18.76 2.44
C LEU A 4 -13.56 -19.33 1.07
N PRO A 5 -14.51 -19.86 0.30
CA PRO A 5 -14.26 -20.21 -1.10
C PRO A 5 -13.72 -18.99 -1.85
N GLU A 6 -12.73 -19.20 -2.72
CA GLU A 6 -12.11 -18.14 -3.53
C GLU A 6 -13.14 -17.32 -4.30
N THR A 7 -14.21 -17.96 -4.77
CA THR A 7 -15.34 -17.31 -5.45
C THR A 7 -16.05 -16.30 -4.55
N ALA A 8 -16.26 -16.63 -3.27
CA ALA A 8 -16.90 -15.74 -2.31
C ALA A 8 -15.99 -14.56 -1.93
N LEU A 9 -14.67 -14.78 -1.86
CA LEU A 9 -13.71 -13.70 -1.67
C LEU A 9 -13.73 -12.73 -2.86
N LYS A 10 -13.78 -13.26 -4.08
CA LYS A 10 -13.87 -12.45 -5.30
C LYS A 10 -15.14 -11.60 -5.33
N GLU A 11 -16.29 -12.18 -5.01
CA GLU A 11 -17.57 -11.45 -4.94
C GLU A 11 -17.54 -10.32 -3.90
N ILE A 12 -16.90 -10.56 -2.74
CA ILE A 12 -16.73 -9.54 -1.70
C ILE A 12 -15.86 -8.39 -2.20
N VAL A 13 -14.74 -8.70 -2.88
CA VAL A 13 -13.84 -7.70 -3.46
C VAL A 13 -14.57 -6.86 -4.52
N ASP A 14 -15.30 -7.51 -5.43
CA ASP A 14 -16.06 -6.84 -6.50
C ASP A 14 -17.16 -5.93 -5.92
N PHE A 15 -17.84 -6.39 -4.86
CA PHE A 15 -18.85 -5.59 -4.18
C PHE A 15 -18.25 -4.36 -3.48
N ILE A 16 -17.13 -4.54 -2.76
CA ILE A 16 -16.43 -3.42 -2.11
C ILE A 16 -15.95 -2.41 -3.15
N TYR A 17 -15.41 -2.89 -4.28
CA TYR A 17 -15.00 -2.06 -5.40
C TYR A 17 -16.17 -1.24 -5.96
N PHE A 18 -17.31 -1.90 -6.22
CA PHE A 18 -18.51 -1.23 -6.72
C PHE A 18 -19.06 -0.18 -5.74
N VAL A 19 -19.09 -0.49 -4.44
CA VAL A 19 -19.55 0.46 -3.41
C VAL A 19 -18.62 1.67 -3.35
N ARG A 20 -17.30 1.46 -3.40
CA ARG A 20 -16.31 2.55 -3.42
C ARG A 20 -16.46 3.43 -4.67
N LEU A 21 -16.59 2.80 -5.84
CA LEU A 21 -16.82 3.48 -7.11
C LEU A 21 -18.09 4.34 -7.08
N ARG A 22 -19.17 3.81 -6.51
CA ARG A 22 -20.45 4.51 -6.40
C ARG A 22 -20.46 5.58 -5.31
N SER A 23 -19.80 5.33 -4.17
CA SER A 23 -19.76 6.28 -3.05
C SER A 23 -18.87 7.48 -3.35
N LEU A 24 -17.83 7.28 -4.18
CA LEU A 24 -16.89 8.35 -4.48
C LEU A 24 -17.45 9.38 -5.45
N GLY A 25 -18.47 9.07 -6.26
CA GLY A 25 -19.32 10.05 -6.97
C GLY A 25 -18.63 11.06 -7.91
N GLY A 26 -17.31 11.09 -7.92
CA GLY A 26 -16.42 11.89 -8.72
C GLY A 26 -15.69 11.00 -9.72
N SER A 27 -15.17 11.64 -10.76
CA SER A 27 -14.54 11.04 -11.94
C SER A 27 -13.67 9.82 -11.60
N HIS A 28 -13.50 8.89 -12.55
CA HIS A 28 -12.50 7.82 -12.49
C HIS A 28 -11.10 8.31 -12.02
N ASP A 29 -10.81 9.60 -12.23
CA ASP A 29 -9.62 10.29 -11.76
C ASP A 29 -9.47 10.27 -10.22
N ASP A 30 -10.54 10.44 -9.45
CA ASP A 30 -10.44 10.56 -7.98
C ASP A 30 -10.05 9.23 -7.31
N LEU A 31 -10.54 8.11 -7.86
CA LEU A 31 -10.14 6.77 -7.45
C LEU A 31 -8.69 6.46 -7.83
N TYR A 32 -8.28 6.85 -9.03
CA TYR A 32 -6.91 6.69 -9.48
C TYR A 32 -5.96 7.50 -8.60
N GLN A 33 -6.31 8.74 -8.27
CA GLN A 33 -5.52 9.57 -7.36
C GLN A 33 -5.43 8.96 -5.95
N LEU A 34 -6.53 8.43 -5.42
CA LEU A 34 -6.53 7.77 -4.11
C LEU A 34 -5.64 6.52 -4.10
N LEU A 35 -5.73 5.67 -5.12
CA LEU A 35 -4.90 4.46 -5.23
C LEU A 35 -3.42 4.83 -5.39
N LEU A 36 -3.13 5.82 -6.24
CA LEU A 36 -1.77 6.32 -6.42
C LEU A 36 -1.19 6.89 -5.13
N GLN A 37 -2.00 7.62 -4.35
CA GLN A 37 -1.56 8.16 -3.06
C GLN A 37 -1.22 7.04 -2.06
N LEU A 38 -2.06 6.00 -1.98
CA LEU A 38 -1.79 4.84 -1.13
C LEU A 38 -0.50 4.12 -1.53
N ASP A 39 -0.27 3.92 -2.83
CA ASP A 39 0.95 3.29 -3.33
C ASP A 39 2.20 4.13 -3.02
N LEU A 40 2.11 5.46 -3.14
CA LEU A 40 3.20 6.37 -2.81
C LEU A 40 3.52 6.36 -1.31
N GLU A 41 2.52 6.38 -0.44
CA GLU A 41 2.71 6.29 1.01
C GLU A 41 3.38 4.96 1.40
N GLN A 42 2.94 3.85 0.81
CA GLN A 42 3.54 2.54 1.04
C GLN A 42 4.99 2.48 0.56
N ALA A 43 5.29 3.04 -0.61
CA ALA A 43 6.64 3.10 -1.16
C ALA A 43 7.57 3.98 -0.29
N ALA A 44 7.07 5.10 0.22
CA ALA A 44 7.82 5.98 1.11
C ALA A 44 8.21 5.27 2.42
N VAL A 45 7.26 4.58 3.05
CA VAL A 45 7.51 3.80 4.27
C VAL A 45 8.54 2.68 4.00
N SER A 46 8.40 1.96 2.90
CA SER A 46 9.34 0.89 2.54
C SER A 46 10.75 1.42 2.26
N SER A 47 10.85 2.57 1.59
CA SER A 47 12.14 3.21 1.28
C SER A 47 12.83 3.67 2.55
N GLN A 48 12.09 4.30 3.47
CA GLN A 48 12.65 4.73 4.75
C GLN A 48 13.13 3.54 5.58
N ALA A 49 12.32 2.49 5.70
CA ALA A 49 12.72 1.28 6.43
C ALA A 49 13.98 0.63 5.82
N HIS A 50 14.11 0.64 4.50
CA HIS A 50 15.29 0.14 3.81
C HIS A 50 16.54 0.97 4.12
N LEU A 51 16.43 2.30 4.10
CA LEU A 51 17.53 3.19 4.48
C LEU A 51 17.93 3.02 5.95
N GLU A 52 16.97 2.87 6.85
CA GLU A 52 17.25 2.60 8.27
C GLU A 52 18.04 1.31 8.44
N ASP A 53 17.74 0.25 7.67
CA ASP A 53 18.50 -1.00 7.67
C ASP A 53 19.91 -0.84 7.07
N GLU A 54 20.04 -0.18 5.92
CA GLU A 54 21.35 0.04 5.27
C GLU A 54 22.32 0.83 6.14
N PHE A 55 21.79 1.79 6.91
CA PHE A 55 22.58 2.71 7.72
C PHE A 55 22.64 2.36 9.20
N ALA A 56 22.00 1.28 9.66
CA ALA A 56 21.95 0.87 11.06
C ALA A 56 23.33 0.78 11.74
N ASP A 57 24.36 0.39 10.98
CA ASP A 57 25.74 0.24 11.44
C ASP A 57 26.75 1.14 10.71
N TYR A 58 26.27 2.20 10.05
CA TYR A 58 27.12 3.05 9.21
C TYR A 58 28.29 3.68 10.00
N GLU A 59 28.00 4.26 11.17
CA GLU A 59 29.01 4.88 12.05
C GLU A 59 30.03 3.87 12.60
N ARG A 60 29.62 2.60 12.77
CA ARG A 60 30.51 1.51 13.22
C ARG A 60 31.40 1.01 12.09
N ARG A 61 30.88 0.95 10.86
CA ARG A 61 31.60 0.46 9.67
C ARG A 61 32.56 1.48 9.09
N PHE A 62 32.28 2.76 9.26
CA PHE A 62 33.10 3.87 8.76
C PHE A 62 33.38 4.89 9.88
N PRO A 63 34.26 4.54 10.84
CA PRO A 63 34.69 5.49 11.86
C PRO A 63 35.43 6.66 11.20
N GLN A 64 35.13 7.90 11.62
CA GLN A 64 35.83 9.08 11.13
C GLN A 64 37.29 9.08 11.62
N GLU A 65 38.24 9.41 10.73
CA GLU A 65 39.68 9.52 11.03
C GLU A 65 40.01 10.66 12.00
#